data_AF-A0A2D6XGN2-F1
#
_entry.id   AF-A0A2D6XGN2-F1
#
_cell.length_a   1.000
_cell.length_b   1.000
_cell.length_c   1.000
_cell.angle_alpha   90.00
_cell.angle_beta   90.00
_cell.angle_gamma   90.00
#
_symmetry.space_group_name_H-M   'P 1'
#
loop_
_entity.id
_entity.type
_entity.pdbx_description
1 polymer ?
#
loop_
_entity_poly.entity_id
_entity_poly.type
_entity_poly.pdbx_seq_one_letter_code
_entity_poly.pdbx_strand_id
1 'polypeptide(L)'
;MLEALEPLVSSNLINGDTKKAIEEAWESKLKETRDLIEAELRAEFAKRYEHDKGVMVESLDKMIKEGLAKEIAEFKEDKKLLSKERVNYKKSVSEHAKLLKTFVLDRLNKEIKELHSDRDVVAENFKKLENFVVTKLAEEINEFGQDKKDVIETKVKLVAEAKKKFGELKQNFVKRSAKVVESTVEAVLRKELAQLKEDITLSRENSFGRRMFEAFASEYTSSYLNEKGEVNKLIKKMTAKEEELESANDLLQEKDKVIEAKHAEAEVAKDQLERSKVMDQIMSPLAGDKREVMQDLLQTVETKKLKESFSKYLPAVMDNETTARKSILKEGIRVVTGNRESTVDTGIDEMRRLAGI
;
A
#
# COMPACT_ATOMS: atom_id res chain seq x y z
N MET A 1 -0.13 -139.95 -118.17
CA MET A 1 -0.88 -141.19 -118.50
C MET A 1 -2.25 -140.95 -119.15
N LEU A 2 -2.63 -139.71 -119.49
CA LEU A 2 -3.86 -139.40 -120.26
C LEU A 2 -3.61 -139.21 -121.77
N GLU A 3 -2.40 -138.81 -122.19
CA GLU A 3 -2.03 -138.61 -123.62
C GLU A 3 -1.73 -139.91 -124.40
N ALA A 4 -1.48 -141.04 -123.72
CA ALA A 4 -1.09 -142.29 -124.38
C ALA A 4 -2.29 -143.13 -124.90
N LEU A 5 -3.53 -142.69 -124.63
CA LEU A 5 -4.78 -143.37 -124.99
C LEU A 5 -5.54 -142.69 -126.14
N GLU A 6 -5.10 -141.51 -126.57
CA GLU A 6 -5.77 -140.68 -127.58
C GLU A 6 -5.75 -141.24 -129.04
N PRO A 7 -4.70 -141.92 -129.52
CA PRO A 7 -4.71 -142.48 -130.88
C PRO A 7 -5.48 -143.81 -131.00
N LEU A 8 -5.81 -144.46 -129.87
CA LEU A 8 -6.57 -145.73 -129.86
C LEU A 8 -8.09 -145.50 -129.87
N VAL A 9 -8.57 -144.34 -129.41
CA VAL A 9 -10.00 -144.01 -129.32
C VAL A 9 -10.54 -143.37 -130.63
N SER A 10 -9.66 -142.95 -131.53
CA SER A 10 -10.01 -142.17 -132.74
C SER A 10 -9.98 -142.94 -134.07
N SER A 11 -9.73 -144.25 -134.10
CA SER A 11 -9.83 -145.07 -135.33
C SER A 11 -10.85 -146.22 -135.24
N ASN A 12 -12.06 -145.93 -135.72
CA ASN A 12 -13.13 -146.76 -136.32
C ASN A 12 -13.29 -148.28 -136.04
N LEU A 13 -13.04 -148.80 -134.82
CA LEU A 13 -13.39 -150.18 -134.41
C LEU A 13 -13.68 -150.30 -132.90
N ILE A 14 -14.69 -149.58 -132.36
CA ILE A 14 -15.16 -149.74 -130.96
C ILE A 14 -16.70 -149.60 -130.86
N ASN A 15 -17.36 -150.58 -130.24
CA ASN A 15 -18.80 -150.63 -129.94
C ASN A 15 -19.11 -149.92 -128.59
N GLY A 16 -20.33 -149.40 -128.42
CA GLY A 16 -20.72 -148.58 -127.26
C GLY A 16 -20.53 -149.25 -125.89
N ASP A 17 -20.61 -150.58 -125.82
CA ASP A 17 -20.49 -151.35 -124.58
C ASP A 17 -19.06 -151.39 -124.03
N THR A 18 -18.04 -151.42 -124.90
CA THR A 18 -16.63 -151.40 -124.47
C THR A 18 -16.21 -150.06 -123.86
N LYS A 19 -16.84 -148.94 -124.26
CA LYS A 19 -16.55 -147.62 -123.70
C LYS A 19 -17.14 -147.45 -122.30
N LYS A 20 -18.37 -147.95 -122.07
CA LYS A 20 -19.00 -147.98 -120.75
C LYS A 20 -18.23 -148.85 -119.75
N ALA A 21 -17.78 -150.03 -120.18
CA ALA A 21 -16.98 -150.89 -119.31
C ALA A 21 -15.64 -150.24 -118.89
N ILE A 22 -15.00 -149.48 -119.78
CA ILE A 22 -13.78 -148.72 -119.46
C ILE A 22 -14.11 -147.53 -118.54
N GLU A 23 -15.19 -146.79 -118.77
CA GLU A 23 -15.63 -145.70 -117.89
C GLU A 23 -16.00 -146.20 -116.47
N GLU A 24 -16.72 -147.31 -116.35
CA GLU A 24 -17.07 -147.92 -115.06
C GLU A 24 -15.83 -148.44 -114.32
N ALA A 25 -14.91 -149.10 -115.03
CA ALA A 25 -13.64 -149.54 -114.45
C ALA A 25 -12.76 -148.34 -114.01
N TRP A 26 -12.78 -147.25 -114.78
CA TRP A 26 -12.05 -146.03 -114.48
C TRP A 26 -12.66 -145.27 -113.31
N GLU A 27 -13.98 -145.12 -113.24
CA GLU A 27 -14.68 -144.55 -112.08
C GLU A 27 -14.47 -145.40 -110.82
N SER A 28 -14.52 -146.73 -110.94
CA SER A 28 -14.21 -147.63 -109.82
C SER A 28 -12.77 -147.44 -109.35
N LYS A 29 -11.80 -147.35 -110.27
CA LYS A 29 -10.39 -147.11 -109.92
C LYS A 29 -10.15 -145.71 -109.35
N LEU A 30 -10.84 -144.69 -109.85
CA LEU A 30 -10.81 -143.33 -109.31
C LEU A 30 -11.39 -143.26 -107.90
N LYS A 31 -12.50 -143.97 -107.66
CA LYS A 31 -13.14 -144.04 -106.35
C LYS A 31 -12.26 -144.79 -105.35
N GLU A 32 -11.71 -145.94 -105.75
CA GLU A 32 -10.76 -146.71 -104.92
C GLU A 32 -9.51 -145.90 -104.59
N THR A 33 -8.91 -145.19 -105.56
CA THR A 33 -7.76 -144.31 -105.30
C THR A 33 -8.12 -143.12 -104.42
N ARG A 34 -9.30 -142.53 -104.58
CA ARG A 34 -9.77 -141.44 -103.72
C ARG A 34 -10.00 -141.92 -102.28
N ASP A 35 -10.62 -143.07 -102.09
CA ASP A 35 -10.86 -143.67 -100.77
C ASP A 35 -9.54 -144.05 -100.09
N LEU A 36 -8.56 -144.56 -100.85
CA LEU A 36 -7.20 -144.81 -100.35
C LEU A 36 -6.49 -143.53 -99.93
N ILE A 37 -6.51 -142.47 -100.75
CA ILE A 37 -5.91 -141.18 -100.42
C ILE A 37 -6.60 -140.56 -99.19
N GLU A 38 -7.92 -140.67 -99.07
CA GLU A 38 -8.65 -140.12 -97.93
C GLU A 38 -8.38 -140.91 -96.64
N ALA A 39 -8.23 -142.23 -96.73
CA ALA A 39 -7.80 -143.07 -95.61
C ALA A 39 -6.35 -142.77 -95.19
N GLU A 40 -5.45 -142.58 -96.15
CA GLU A 40 -4.05 -142.21 -95.91
C GLU A 40 -3.95 -140.82 -95.28
N LEU A 41 -4.68 -139.82 -95.81
CA LEU A 41 -4.77 -138.48 -95.22
C LEU A 41 -5.33 -138.53 -93.80
N ARG A 42 -6.40 -139.28 -93.53
CA ARG A 42 -6.92 -139.42 -92.16
C ARG A 42 -5.92 -140.08 -91.23
N ALA A 43 -5.21 -141.10 -91.68
CA ALA A 43 -4.17 -141.75 -90.91
C ALA A 43 -2.98 -140.80 -90.65
N GLU A 44 -2.59 -139.99 -91.63
CA GLU A 44 -1.52 -139.01 -91.49
C GLU A 44 -1.94 -137.87 -90.54
N PHE A 45 -3.16 -137.33 -90.67
CA PHE A 45 -3.68 -136.31 -89.77
C PHE A 45 -3.83 -136.82 -88.35
N ALA A 46 -4.29 -138.05 -88.14
CA ALA A 46 -4.36 -138.65 -86.82
C ALA A 46 -2.96 -138.83 -86.20
N LYS A 47 -1.97 -139.27 -87.00
CA LYS A 47 -0.57 -139.38 -86.55
C LYS A 47 0.04 -138.01 -86.22
N ARG A 48 -0.16 -137.00 -87.07
CA ARG A 48 0.31 -135.62 -86.82
C ARG A 48 -0.35 -135.03 -85.59
N TYR A 49 -1.66 -135.23 -85.42
CA TYR A 49 -2.39 -134.74 -84.24
C TYR A 49 -1.87 -135.38 -82.94
N GLU A 50 -1.67 -136.70 -82.92
CA GLU A 50 -1.07 -137.37 -81.75
C GLU A 50 0.37 -136.92 -81.49
N HIS A 51 1.16 -136.69 -82.54
CA HIS A 51 2.51 -136.14 -82.41
C HIS A 51 2.49 -134.73 -81.82
N ASP A 52 1.72 -133.80 -82.40
CA ASP A 52 1.64 -132.41 -81.97
C ASP A 52 1.08 -132.30 -80.54
N LYS A 53 0.09 -133.13 -80.20
CA LYS A 53 -0.42 -133.26 -78.83
C LYS A 53 0.67 -133.75 -77.87
N GLY A 54 1.46 -134.75 -78.28
CA GLY A 54 2.61 -135.23 -77.52
C GLY A 54 3.62 -134.11 -77.26
N VAL A 55 4.01 -133.38 -78.30
CA VAL A 55 4.94 -132.24 -78.22
C VAL A 55 4.39 -131.11 -77.34
N MET A 56 3.09 -130.81 -77.41
CA MET A 56 2.46 -129.83 -76.52
C MET A 56 2.47 -130.27 -75.06
N VAL A 57 2.16 -131.55 -74.78
CA VAL A 57 2.19 -132.08 -73.41
C VAL A 57 3.61 -132.08 -72.87
N GLU A 58 4.60 -132.50 -73.65
CA GLU A 58 6.01 -132.49 -73.25
C GLU A 58 6.55 -131.08 -73.03
N SER A 59 6.21 -130.12 -73.91
CA SER A 59 6.63 -128.73 -73.73
C SER A 59 5.95 -128.05 -72.54
N LEU A 60 4.67 -128.34 -72.28
CA LEU A 60 3.98 -127.88 -71.07
C LEU A 60 4.58 -128.51 -69.81
N ASP A 61 4.84 -129.82 -69.81
CA ASP A 61 5.45 -130.52 -68.68
C ASP A 61 6.87 -129.99 -68.42
N LYS A 62 7.65 -129.75 -69.47
CA LYS A 62 8.98 -129.14 -69.38
C LYS A 62 8.91 -127.70 -68.87
N MET A 63 8.03 -126.88 -69.41
CA MET A 63 7.86 -125.48 -68.97
C MET A 63 7.42 -125.39 -67.51
N ILE A 64 6.47 -126.23 -67.10
CA ILE A 64 5.98 -126.28 -65.71
C ILE A 64 7.08 -126.80 -64.79
N LYS A 65 7.73 -127.92 -65.12
CA LYS A 65 8.77 -128.50 -64.26
C LYS A 65 10.00 -127.62 -64.17
N GLU A 66 10.56 -127.18 -65.29
CA GLU A 66 11.78 -126.37 -65.30
C GLU A 66 11.49 -124.94 -64.80
N GLY A 67 10.35 -124.35 -65.19
CA GLY A 67 9.93 -123.03 -64.74
C GLY A 67 9.65 -122.99 -63.23
N LEU A 68 8.80 -123.89 -62.73
CA LEU A 68 8.51 -123.96 -61.29
C LEU A 68 9.74 -124.39 -60.49
N ALA A 69 10.57 -125.31 -60.98
CA ALA A 69 11.80 -125.69 -60.28
C ALA A 69 12.77 -124.51 -60.16
N LYS A 70 12.89 -123.69 -61.21
CA LYS A 70 13.71 -122.48 -61.20
C LYS A 70 13.14 -121.43 -60.25
N GLU A 71 11.84 -121.13 -60.33
CA GLU A 71 11.19 -120.16 -59.42
C GLU A 71 11.24 -120.61 -57.95
N ILE A 72 11.06 -121.91 -57.66
CA ILE A 72 11.19 -122.45 -56.30
C ILE A 72 12.63 -122.34 -55.80
N ALA A 73 13.63 -122.54 -56.67
CA ALA A 73 15.03 -122.37 -56.31
C ALA A 73 15.35 -120.90 -56.00
N GLU A 74 14.96 -119.98 -56.87
CA GLU A 74 15.11 -118.53 -56.68
C GLU A 74 14.39 -118.06 -55.41
N PHE A 75 13.14 -118.49 -55.19
CA PHE A 75 12.38 -118.14 -53.98
C PHE A 75 13.04 -118.68 -52.69
N LYS A 76 13.66 -119.85 -52.74
CA LYS A 76 14.41 -120.41 -51.61
C LYS A 76 15.67 -119.60 -51.32
N GLU A 77 16.38 -119.16 -52.35
CA GLU A 77 17.54 -118.28 -52.21
C GLU A 77 17.14 -116.90 -51.65
N ASP A 78 16.10 -116.29 -52.20
CA ASP A 78 15.55 -115.01 -51.74
C ASP A 78 15.11 -115.09 -50.29
N LYS A 79 14.40 -116.15 -49.89
CA LYS A 79 14.02 -116.36 -48.49
C LYS A 79 15.23 -116.50 -47.57
N LYS A 80 16.30 -117.13 -48.05
CA LYS A 80 17.57 -117.24 -47.31
C LYS A 80 18.25 -115.88 -47.19
N LEU A 81 18.31 -115.09 -48.26
CA LEU A 81 18.86 -113.73 -48.24
C LEU A 81 18.06 -112.80 -47.32
N LEU A 82 16.73 -112.80 -47.44
CA LEU A 82 15.84 -112.02 -46.59
C LEU A 82 16.02 -112.38 -45.10
N SER A 83 16.21 -113.66 -44.78
CA SER A 83 16.49 -114.09 -43.40
C SER A 83 17.83 -113.55 -42.89
N LYS A 84 18.88 -113.58 -43.73
CA LYS A 84 20.20 -113.03 -43.40
C LYS A 84 20.14 -111.51 -43.22
N GLU A 85 19.46 -110.81 -44.11
CA GLU A 85 19.27 -109.35 -44.02
C GLU A 85 18.50 -108.95 -42.77
N ARG A 86 17.42 -109.66 -42.43
CA ARG A 86 16.68 -109.40 -41.17
C ARG A 86 17.55 -109.60 -39.94
N VAL A 87 18.39 -110.64 -39.92
CA VAL A 87 19.34 -110.87 -38.81
C VAL A 87 20.39 -109.76 -38.77
N ASN A 88 20.96 -109.37 -39.90
CA ASN A 88 21.97 -108.31 -39.98
C ASN A 88 21.37 -106.95 -39.58
N TYR A 89 20.16 -106.63 -40.04
CA TYR A 89 19.42 -105.43 -39.65
C TYR A 89 19.14 -105.41 -38.15
N LYS A 90 18.67 -106.53 -37.57
CA LYS A 90 18.46 -106.60 -36.11
C LYS A 90 19.77 -106.42 -35.33
N LYS A 91 20.87 -106.97 -35.82
CA LYS A 91 22.20 -106.79 -35.22
C LYS A 91 22.65 -105.34 -35.31
N SER A 92 22.61 -104.72 -36.49
CA SER A 92 23.03 -103.32 -36.66
C SER A 92 22.17 -102.37 -35.85
N VAL A 93 20.84 -102.55 -35.83
CA VAL A 93 19.93 -101.76 -34.99
C VAL A 93 20.26 -101.94 -33.51
N SER A 94 20.55 -103.17 -33.06
CA SER A 94 20.95 -103.40 -31.67
C SER A 94 22.29 -102.75 -31.33
N GLU A 95 23.24 -102.73 -32.25
CA GLU A 95 24.55 -102.09 -32.07
C GLU A 95 24.41 -100.55 -32.05
N HIS A 96 23.65 -99.98 -32.99
CA HIS A 96 23.34 -98.55 -33.00
C HIS A 96 22.56 -98.11 -31.76
N ALA A 97 21.61 -98.91 -31.28
CA ALA A 97 20.88 -98.62 -30.04
C ALA A 97 21.82 -98.61 -28.81
N LYS A 98 22.80 -99.52 -28.76
CA LYS A 98 23.84 -99.52 -27.72
C LYS A 98 24.73 -98.28 -27.83
N LEU A 99 25.20 -97.94 -29.04
CA LEU A 99 26.02 -96.75 -29.27
C LEU A 99 25.27 -95.47 -28.87
N LEU A 100 24.02 -95.33 -29.28
CA LEU A 100 23.17 -94.19 -28.92
C LEU A 100 22.97 -94.12 -27.42
N LYS A 101 22.68 -95.25 -26.76
CA LYS A 101 22.57 -95.30 -25.29
C LYS A 101 23.86 -94.83 -24.62
N THR A 102 25.02 -95.32 -25.05
CA THR A 102 26.32 -94.89 -24.51
C THR A 102 26.55 -93.41 -24.76
N PHE A 103 26.31 -92.92 -25.99
CA PHE A 103 26.47 -91.51 -26.32
C PHE A 103 25.58 -90.60 -25.46
N VAL A 104 24.30 -90.95 -25.30
CA VAL A 104 23.37 -90.19 -24.47
C VAL A 104 23.78 -90.24 -23.00
N LEU A 105 24.18 -91.40 -22.48
CA LEU A 105 24.65 -91.52 -21.10
C LEU A 105 25.94 -90.72 -20.87
N ASP A 106 26.89 -90.77 -21.79
CA ASP A 106 28.14 -90.01 -21.70
C ASP A 106 27.88 -88.51 -21.78
N ARG A 107 26.96 -88.08 -22.65
CA ARG A 107 26.57 -86.67 -22.77
C ARG A 107 25.85 -86.19 -21.51
N LEU A 108 24.88 -86.95 -21.00
CA LEU A 108 24.19 -86.64 -19.74
C LEU A 108 25.15 -86.62 -18.55
N ASN A 109 26.10 -87.57 -18.48
CA ASN A 109 27.11 -87.58 -17.41
C ASN A 109 28.04 -86.36 -17.48
N LYS A 110 28.41 -85.91 -18.69
CA LYS A 110 29.17 -84.66 -18.87
C LYS A 110 28.36 -83.45 -18.45
N GLU A 111 27.12 -83.34 -18.91
CA GLU A 111 26.23 -82.22 -18.57
C GLU A 111 25.92 -82.16 -17.07
N ILE A 112 25.72 -83.30 -16.40
CA ILE A 112 25.54 -83.35 -14.94
C ILE A 112 26.80 -82.89 -14.20
N LYS A 113 27.99 -83.28 -14.68
CA LYS A 113 29.26 -82.84 -14.09
C LYS A 113 29.47 -81.33 -14.27
N GLU A 114 29.23 -80.82 -15.47
CA GLU A 114 29.28 -79.40 -15.79
C GLU A 114 28.27 -78.61 -14.94
N LEU A 115 27.04 -79.10 -14.80
CA LEU A 115 26.01 -78.49 -13.96
C LEU A 115 26.42 -78.45 -12.48
N HIS A 116 27.06 -79.50 -11.97
CA HIS A 116 27.60 -79.50 -10.61
C HIS A 116 28.74 -78.50 -10.43
N SER A 117 29.69 -78.42 -11.38
CA SER A 117 30.76 -77.43 -11.30
C SER A 117 30.22 -76.00 -11.38
N ASP A 118 29.23 -75.75 -12.25
CA ASP A 118 28.60 -74.44 -12.36
C ASP A 118 27.88 -74.06 -11.07
N ARG A 119 27.19 -75.02 -10.42
CA ARG A 119 26.56 -74.80 -9.12
C ARG A 119 27.58 -74.44 -8.04
N ASP A 120 28.73 -75.10 -8.03
CA ASP A 120 29.79 -74.82 -7.05
C ASP A 120 30.40 -73.42 -7.28
N VAL A 121 30.61 -73.02 -8.53
CA VAL A 121 31.05 -71.66 -8.89
C VAL A 121 30.02 -70.61 -8.49
N VAL A 122 28.72 -70.86 -8.72
CA VAL A 122 27.64 -69.96 -8.28
C VAL A 122 27.63 -69.84 -6.76
N ALA A 123 27.80 -70.95 -6.03
CA ALA A 123 27.87 -70.93 -4.56
C ALA A 123 29.08 -70.14 -4.05
N GLU A 124 30.24 -70.24 -4.71
CA GLU A 124 31.42 -69.44 -4.38
C GLU A 124 31.18 -67.94 -4.64
N ASN A 125 30.60 -67.60 -5.80
CA ASN A 125 30.25 -66.22 -6.13
C ASN A 125 29.21 -65.64 -5.16
N PHE A 126 28.25 -66.46 -4.72
CA PHE A 126 27.28 -66.06 -3.71
C PHE A 126 27.96 -65.76 -2.36
N LYS A 127 28.89 -66.61 -1.92
CA LYS A 127 29.69 -66.34 -0.71
C LYS A 127 30.53 -65.07 -0.83
N LYS A 128 31.12 -64.79 -2.00
CA LYS A 128 31.85 -63.54 -2.25
C LYS A 128 30.94 -62.32 -2.16
N LEU A 129 29.75 -62.40 -2.74
CA LEU A 129 28.73 -61.34 -2.64
C LEU A 129 28.27 -61.14 -1.19
N GLU A 130 27.99 -62.22 -0.47
CA GLU A 130 27.61 -62.16 0.95
C GLU A 130 28.70 -61.50 1.78
N ASN A 131 29.96 -61.92 1.62
CA ASN A 131 31.10 -61.29 2.32
C ASN A 131 31.24 -59.81 1.95
N PHE A 132 31.12 -59.46 0.66
CA PHE A 132 31.19 -58.06 0.23
C PHE A 132 30.09 -57.21 0.87
N VAL A 133 28.85 -57.71 0.87
CA VAL A 133 27.71 -57.03 1.49
C VAL A 133 27.90 -56.89 3.00
N VAL A 134 28.32 -57.95 3.69
CA VAL A 134 28.58 -57.91 5.14
C VAL A 134 29.71 -56.94 5.48
N THR A 135 30.81 -56.95 4.73
CA THR A 135 31.91 -56.00 4.93
C THR A 135 31.45 -54.56 4.68
N LYS A 136 30.74 -54.31 3.58
CA LYS A 136 30.25 -52.96 3.25
C LYS A 136 29.22 -52.46 4.27
N LEU A 137 28.31 -53.32 4.71
CA LEU A 137 27.32 -52.98 5.72
C LEU A 137 27.98 -52.75 7.09
N ALA A 138 29.02 -53.51 7.45
CA ALA A 138 29.80 -53.27 8.66
C ALA A 138 30.60 -51.96 8.60
N GLU A 139 31.20 -51.63 7.45
CA GLU A 139 31.84 -50.34 7.19
C GLU A 139 30.82 -49.19 7.33
N GLU A 140 29.67 -49.29 6.66
CA GLU A 140 28.61 -48.28 6.67
C GLU A 140 27.99 -48.07 8.06
N ILE A 141 27.82 -49.14 8.86
CA ILE A 141 27.38 -49.02 10.27
C ILE A 141 28.41 -48.26 11.10
N ASN A 142 29.70 -48.52 10.90
CA ASN A 142 30.76 -47.84 11.63
C ASN A 142 30.85 -46.36 11.23
N GLU A 143 30.80 -46.06 9.94
CA GLU A 143 30.74 -44.69 9.39
C GLU A 143 29.51 -43.96 9.92
N PHE A 144 28.32 -44.57 9.86
CA PHE A 144 27.10 -43.99 10.41
C PHE A 144 27.20 -43.69 11.92
N GLY A 145 27.90 -44.56 12.66
CA GLY A 145 28.19 -44.33 14.08
C GLY A 145 29.10 -43.13 14.33
N GLN A 146 30.09 -42.90 13.45
CA GLN A 146 30.98 -41.73 13.50
C GLN A 146 30.24 -40.46 13.10
N ASP A 147 29.54 -40.48 11.96
CA ASP A 147 28.73 -39.36 11.47
C ASP A 147 27.71 -38.90 12.51
N LYS A 148 27.05 -39.85 13.20
CA LYS A 148 26.13 -39.54 14.29
C LYS A 148 26.82 -38.81 15.45
N LYS A 149 28.03 -39.23 15.83
CA LYS A 149 28.81 -38.55 16.89
C LYS A 149 29.20 -37.14 16.44
N ASP A 150 29.65 -36.97 15.21
CA ASP A 150 30.05 -35.67 14.65
C ASP A 150 28.86 -34.71 14.56
N VAL A 151 27.68 -35.19 14.18
CA VAL A 151 26.45 -34.39 14.20
C VAL A 151 26.07 -33.97 15.63
N ILE A 152 26.26 -34.84 16.62
CA ILE A 152 26.01 -34.48 18.02
C ILE A 152 27.03 -33.43 18.48
N GLU A 153 28.32 -33.62 18.19
CA GLU A 153 29.36 -32.66 18.56
C GLU A 153 29.17 -31.29 17.92
N THR A 154 28.85 -31.25 16.63
CA THR A 154 28.56 -30.00 15.91
C THR A 154 27.32 -29.32 16.47
N LYS A 155 26.25 -30.06 16.81
CA LYS A 155 25.09 -29.51 17.51
C LYS A 155 25.46 -28.95 18.88
N VAL A 156 26.26 -29.66 19.67
CA VAL A 156 26.70 -29.19 21.00
C VAL A 156 27.57 -27.93 20.87
N LYS A 157 28.51 -27.90 19.92
CA LYS A 157 29.34 -26.73 19.60
C LYS A 157 28.48 -25.54 19.19
N LEU A 158 27.52 -25.73 18.26
CA LEU A 158 26.59 -24.69 17.83
C LEU A 158 25.72 -24.16 18.98
N VAL A 159 25.21 -25.04 19.84
CA VAL A 159 24.43 -24.63 21.02
C VAL A 159 25.29 -23.85 22.01
N ALA A 160 26.54 -24.27 22.24
CA ALA A 160 27.47 -23.57 23.12
C ALA A 160 27.83 -22.17 22.57
N GLU A 161 28.15 -22.07 21.28
CA GLU A 161 28.41 -20.80 20.59
C GLU A 161 27.18 -19.90 20.58
N ALA A 162 26.00 -20.45 20.29
CA ALA A 162 24.74 -19.72 20.34
C ALA A 162 24.47 -19.18 21.74
N LYS A 163 24.65 -19.99 22.80
CA LYS A 163 24.51 -19.51 24.20
C LYS A 163 25.48 -18.38 24.51
N LYS A 164 26.75 -18.47 24.07
CA LYS A 164 27.73 -17.40 24.26
C LYS A 164 27.31 -16.11 23.54
N LYS A 165 26.97 -16.20 22.25
CA LYS A 165 26.47 -15.05 21.47
C LYS A 165 25.19 -14.46 22.07
N PHE A 166 24.28 -15.29 22.57
CA PHE A 166 23.06 -14.82 23.22
C PHE A 166 23.36 -14.09 24.54
N GLY A 167 24.37 -14.54 25.28
CA GLY A 167 24.87 -13.83 26.47
C GLY A 167 25.44 -12.46 26.13
N GLU A 168 26.30 -12.37 25.10
CA GLU A 168 26.85 -11.11 24.59
C GLU A 168 25.73 -10.18 24.09
N LEU A 169 24.74 -10.72 23.38
CA LEU A 169 23.61 -9.97 22.85
C LEU A 169 22.71 -9.44 23.98
N LYS A 170 22.46 -10.23 25.03
CA LYS A 170 21.76 -9.78 26.25
C LYS A 170 22.52 -8.64 26.92
N GLN A 171 23.83 -8.76 27.10
CA GLN A 171 24.62 -7.69 27.71
C GLN A 171 24.60 -6.42 26.87
N ASN A 172 24.75 -6.53 25.55
CA ASN A 172 24.68 -5.40 24.63
C ASN A 172 23.29 -4.76 24.59
N PHE A 173 22.24 -5.58 24.63
CA PHE A 173 20.86 -5.11 24.75
C PHE A 173 20.68 -4.31 26.03
N VAL A 174 21.02 -4.88 27.20
CA VAL A 174 20.91 -4.18 28.49
C VAL A 174 21.71 -2.87 28.49
N LYS A 175 22.95 -2.86 27.98
CA LYS A 175 23.76 -1.62 27.87
C LYS A 175 23.10 -0.57 26.98
N ARG A 176 22.57 -0.95 25.82
CA ARG A 176 21.88 -0.03 24.91
C ARG A 176 20.57 0.47 25.50
N SER A 177 19.75 -0.43 26.04
CA SER A 177 18.49 -0.09 26.70
C SER A 177 18.71 0.85 27.88
N ALA A 178 19.69 0.56 28.75
CA ALA A 178 20.04 1.43 29.86
C ALA A 178 20.45 2.83 29.38
N LYS A 179 21.31 2.92 28.35
CA LYS A 179 21.74 4.20 27.78
C LYS A 179 20.57 4.99 27.16
N VAL A 180 19.63 4.32 26.50
CA VAL A 180 18.44 4.97 25.94
C VAL A 180 17.54 5.49 27.07
N VAL A 181 17.28 4.66 28.10
CA VAL A 181 16.49 5.08 29.27
C VAL A 181 17.17 6.23 30.01
N GLU A 182 18.47 6.16 30.23
CA GLU A 182 19.26 7.24 30.84
C GLU A 182 19.14 8.54 30.05
N SER A 183 19.37 8.49 28.72
CA SER A 183 19.28 9.69 27.88
C SER A 183 17.88 10.29 27.81
N THR A 184 16.83 9.46 27.83
CA THR A 184 15.44 9.92 27.82
C THR A 184 15.03 10.50 29.16
N VAL A 185 15.37 9.84 30.27
CA VAL A 185 15.14 10.35 31.62
C VAL A 185 15.90 11.66 31.84
N GLU A 186 17.16 11.76 31.41
CA GLU A 186 17.93 12.99 31.51
C GLU A 186 17.31 14.13 30.68
N ALA A 187 16.90 13.86 29.44
CA ALA A 187 16.24 14.85 28.59
C ALA A 187 14.92 15.35 29.19
N VAL A 188 14.10 14.43 29.72
CA VAL A 188 12.84 14.76 30.41
C VAL A 188 13.13 15.55 31.67
N LEU A 189 14.03 15.10 32.55
CA LEU A 189 14.37 15.82 33.77
C LEU A 189 14.92 17.22 33.49
N ARG A 190 15.77 17.39 32.47
CA ARG A 190 16.24 18.72 32.06
C ARG A 190 15.10 19.62 31.60
N LYS A 191 14.14 19.08 30.84
CA LYS A 191 12.95 19.82 30.40
C LYS A 191 12.06 20.21 31.57
N GLU A 192 11.74 19.26 32.44
CA GLU A 192 10.91 19.49 33.63
C GLU A 192 11.58 20.46 34.61
N LEU A 193 12.91 20.38 34.80
CA LEU A 193 13.66 21.34 35.63
C LEU A 193 13.70 22.73 35.00
N ALA A 194 13.81 22.84 33.68
CA ALA A 194 13.75 24.12 32.98
C ALA A 194 12.35 24.76 33.11
N GLN A 195 11.30 23.96 32.91
CA GLN A 195 9.91 24.39 33.09
C GLN A 195 9.63 24.80 34.53
N LEU A 196 10.04 23.98 35.52
CA LEU A 196 9.91 24.32 36.94
C LEU A 196 10.64 25.63 37.27
N LYS A 197 11.83 25.85 36.70
CA LYS A 197 12.58 27.09 36.88
C LYS A 197 11.82 28.29 36.29
N GLU A 198 11.25 28.13 35.10
CA GLU A 198 10.42 29.14 34.43
C GLU A 198 9.18 29.48 35.27
N ASP A 199 8.47 28.46 35.76
CA ASP A 199 7.30 28.60 36.63
C ASP A 199 7.66 29.32 37.95
N ILE A 200 8.81 28.99 38.55
CA ILE A 200 9.32 29.68 39.74
C ILE A 200 9.64 31.14 39.42
N THR A 201 10.25 31.45 38.27
CA THR A 201 10.54 32.84 37.88
C THR A 201 9.27 33.63 37.62
N LEU A 202 8.31 33.09 36.88
CA LEU A 202 7.00 33.73 36.64
C LEU A 202 6.24 33.95 37.94
N SER A 203 6.27 32.98 38.86
CA SER A 203 5.65 33.12 40.19
C SER A 203 6.32 34.22 41.03
N ARG A 204 7.66 34.32 40.97
CA ARG A 204 8.41 35.40 41.64
C ARG A 204 8.11 36.76 41.02
N GLU A 205 8.10 36.88 39.70
CA GLU A 205 7.76 38.10 38.98
C GLU A 205 6.34 38.55 39.26
N ASN A 206 5.36 37.63 39.25
CA ASN A 206 3.98 37.92 39.62
C ASN A 206 3.84 38.34 41.09
N SER A 207 4.55 37.66 41.99
CA SER A 207 4.54 38.02 43.42
C SER A 207 5.18 39.39 43.66
N PHE A 208 6.27 39.69 42.95
CA PHE A 208 6.93 41.00 42.98
C PHE A 208 6.02 42.08 42.40
N GLY A 209 5.40 41.84 41.24
CA GLY A 209 4.44 42.74 40.61
C GLY A 209 3.23 43.02 41.49
N ARG A 210 2.67 41.98 42.15
CA ARG A 210 1.61 42.16 43.16
C ARG A 210 2.08 43.02 44.32
N ARG A 211 3.25 42.75 44.92
CA ARG A 211 3.77 43.56 46.02
C ARG A 211 4.02 45.01 45.61
N MET A 212 4.58 45.24 44.43
CA MET A 212 4.79 46.59 43.90
C MET A 212 3.47 47.30 43.64
N PHE A 213 2.48 46.61 43.08
CA PHE A 213 1.14 47.17 42.85
C PHE A 213 0.41 47.44 44.16
N GLU A 214 0.47 46.54 45.14
CA GLU A 214 -0.11 46.72 46.48
C GLU A 214 0.57 47.89 47.22
N ALA A 215 1.90 47.98 47.18
CA ALA A 215 2.64 49.10 47.76
C ALA A 215 2.29 50.41 47.06
N PHE A 216 2.28 50.44 45.72
CA PHE A 216 1.90 51.62 44.96
C PHE A 216 0.43 52.01 45.20
N ALA A 217 -0.50 51.07 45.24
CA ALA A 217 -1.91 51.33 45.53
C ALA A 217 -2.10 51.82 46.97
N SER A 218 -1.36 51.28 47.93
CA SER A 218 -1.36 51.75 49.33
C SER A 218 -0.84 53.19 49.43
N GLU A 219 0.32 53.47 48.82
CA GLU A 219 0.89 54.82 48.81
C GLU A 219 0.03 55.81 48.02
N TYR A 220 -0.49 55.42 46.86
CA TYR A 220 -1.39 56.24 46.06
C TYR A 220 -2.69 56.54 46.81
N THR A 221 -3.29 55.54 47.45
CA THR A 221 -4.51 55.76 48.27
C THR A 221 -4.21 56.66 49.46
N SER A 222 -3.09 56.43 50.15
CA SER A 222 -2.65 57.25 51.30
C SER A 222 -2.35 58.70 50.88
N SER A 223 -1.55 58.91 49.84
CA SER A 223 -1.14 60.23 49.36
C SER A 223 -2.31 60.96 48.70
N TYR A 224 -3.08 60.33 47.82
CA TYR A 224 -4.14 60.99 47.07
C TYR A 224 -5.36 61.33 47.95
N LEU A 225 -5.72 60.51 48.95
CA LEU A 225 -6.74 60.91 49.94
C LEU A 225 -6.25 62.05 50.82
N ASN A 226 -4.99 62.02 51.26
CA ASN A 226 -4.43 63.08 52.11
C ASN A 226 -4.30 64.41 51.34
N GLU A 227 -3.85 64.37 50.08
CA GLU A 227 -3.80 65.55 49.21
C GLU A 227 -5.19 66.10 48.96
N LYS A 228 -6.20 65.28 48.64
CA LYS A 228 -7.57 65.78 48.46
C LYS A 228 -8.15 66.39 49.75
N GLY A 229 -7.80 65.82 50.91
CA GLY A 229 -8.18 66.37 52.21
C GLY A 229 -7.53 67.72 52.51
N GLU A 230 -6.22 67.84 52.32
CA GLU A 230 -5.47 69.09 52.54
C GLU A 230 -5.79 70.16 51.50
N VAL A 231 -5.97 69.78 50.23
CA VAL A 231 -6.43 70.69 49.16
C VAL A 231 -7.84 71.19 49.45
N ASN A 232 -8.77 70.34 49.90
CA ASN A 232 -10.10 70.79 50.31
C ASN A 232 -10.07 71.72 51.53
N LYS A 233 -9.18 71.49 52.50
CA LYS A 233 -8.98 72.41 53.64
C LYS A 233 -8.41 73.74 53.15
N LEU A 234 -7.49 73.73 52.20
CA LEU A 234 -6.90 74.93 51.63
C LEU A 234 -7.92 75.73 50.82
N ILE A 235 -8.72 75.07 49.98
CA ILE A 235 -9.83 75.69 49.25
C ILE A 235 -10.81 76.33 50.23
N LYS A 236 -11.25 75.62 51.28
CA LYS A 236 -12.15 76.19 52.31
C LYS A 236 -11.56 77.40 53.04
N LYS A 237 -10.25 77.38 53.33
CA LYS A 237 -9.57 78.55 53.92
C LYS A 237 -9.49 79.71 52.93
N MET A 238 -9.29 79.43 51.64
CA MET A 238 -9.24 80.44 50.59
C MET A 238 -10.61 81.08 50.38
N THR A 239 -11.68 80.28 50.29
CA THR A 239 -13.05 80.79 50.15
C THR A 239 -13.48 81.62 51.36
N ALA A 240 -13.16 81.16 52.59
CA ALA A 240 -13.43 81.95 53.80
C ALA A 240 -12.65 83.28 53.80
N LYS A 241 -11.41 83.29 53.26
CA LYS A 241 -10.62 84.51 53.12
C LYS A 241 -11.16 85.43 52.03
N GLU A 242 -11.69 84.90 50.94
CA GLU A 242 -12.38 85.67 49.91
C GLU A 242 -13.66 86.32 50.46
N GLU A 243 -14.47 85.58 51.23
CA GLU A 243 -15.67 86.13 51.92
C GLU A 243 -15.29 87.22 52.94
N GLU A 244 -14.22 87.02 53.72
CA GLU A 244 -13.68 88.05 54.62
C GLU A 244 -13.19 89.29 53.86
N LEU A 245 -12.58 89.11 52.68
CA LEU A 245 -12.11 90.22 51.85
C LEU A 245 -13.25 90.96 51.17
N GLU A 246 -14.26 90.25 50.70
CA GLU A 246 -15.45 90.84 50.07
C GLU A 246 -16.23 91.67 51.10
N SER A 247 -16.49 91.11 52.28
CA SER A 247 -17.12 91.86 53.37
C SER A 247 -16.28 93.05 53.86
N ALA A 248 -14.95 92.92 53.91
CA ALA A 248 -14.06 94.04 54.23
C ALA A 248 -14.06 95.12 53.14
N ASN A 249 -14.13 94.73 51.86
CA ASN A 249 -14.22 95.66 50.74
C ASN A 249 -15.58 96.38 50.71
N ASP A 250 -16.68 95.69 51.00
CA ASP A 250 -18.00 96.32 51.12
C ASP A 250 -18.03 97.34 52.27
N LEU A 251 -17.46 96.98 53.42
CA LEU A 251 -17.27 97.89 54.54
C LEU A 251 -16.39 99.10 54.16
N LEU A 252 -15.31 98.90 53.40
CA LEU A 252 -14.46 99.99 52.91
C LEU A 252 -15.22 100.90 51.96
N GLN A 253 -16.00 100.36 51.02
CA GLN A 253 -16.82 101.17 50.13
C GLN A 253 -17.88 101.98 50.88
N GLU A 254 -18.51 101.43 51.91
CA GLU A 254 -19.40 102.19 52.78
C GLU A 254 -18.66 103.31 53.53
N LYS A 255 -17.47 103.03 54.06
CA LYS A 255 -16.65 104.03 54.76
C LYS A 255 -16.18 105.14 53.82
N ASP A 256 -15.77 104.81 52.60
CA ASP A 256 -15.37 105.79 51.59
C ASP A 256 -16.52 106.72 51.22
N LYS A 257 -17.75 106.19 51.02
CA LYS A 257 -18.95 107.03 50.81
C LYS A 257 -19.22 107.98 51.98
N VAL A 258 -19.02 107.52 53.22
CA VAL A 258 -19.19 108.36 54.41
C VAL A 258 -18.10 109.43 54.48
N ILE A 259 -16.85 109.09 54.14
CA ILE A 259 -15.73 110.03 54.10
C ILE A 259 -15.96 111.09 53.03
N GLU A 260 -16.37 110.72 51.81
CA GLU A 260 -16.70 111.66 50.73
C GLU A 260 -17.82 112.62 51.14
N ALA A 261 -18.89 112.11 51.76
CA ALA A 261 -19.98 112.96 52.28
C ALA A 261 -19.48 113.94 53.34
N LYS A 262 -18.64 113.48 54.28
CA LYS A 262 -18.06 114.35 55.32
C LYS A 262 -17.07 115.37 54.75
N HIS A 263 -16.30 115.00 53.73
CA HIS A 263 -15.35 115.89 53.08
C HIS A 263 -16.08 116.99 52.29
N ALA A 264 -17.17 116.65 51.61
CA ALA A 264 -18.04 117.62 50.94
C ALA A 264 -18.70 118.59 51.94
N GLU A 265 -19.24 118.08 53.06
CA GLU A 265 -19.76 118.93 54.14
C GLU A 265 -18.69 119.88 54.70
N ALA A 266 -17.47 119.38 54.94
CA ALA A 266 -16.37 120.17 55.48
C ALA A 266 -15.92 121.28 54.51
N GLU A 267 -15.85 121.02 53.21
CA GLU A 267 -15.50 122.03 52.20
C GLU A 267 -16.58 123.11 52.07
N VAL A 268 -17.86 122.73 52.08
CA VAL A 268 -18.97 123.72 52.10
C VAL A 268 -18.91 124.58 53.37
N ALA A 269 -18.65 123.96 54.53
CA ALA A 269 -18.53 124.69 55.79
C ALA A 269 -17.32 125.64 55.80
N LYS A 270 -16.16 125.22 55.29
CA LYS A 270 -14.98 126.09 55.15
C LYS A 270 -15.26 127.27 54.23
N ASP A 271 -15.85 127.05 53.05
CA ASP A 271 -16.14 128.12 52.10
C ASP A 271 -17.14 129.14 52.68
N GLN A 272 -18.18 128.68 53.38
CA GLN A 272 -19.10 129.57 54.10
C GLN A 272 -18.41 130.41 55.17
N LEU A 273 -17.48 129.82 55.91
CA LEU A 273 -16.76 130.49 56.99
C LEU A 273 -15.77 131.53 56.44
N GLU A 274 -15.02 131.18 55.40
CA GLU A 274 -14.15 132.12 54.67
C GLU A 274 -14.96 133.26 54.04
N ARG A 275 -16.12 132.94 53.44
CA ARG A 275 -17.05 133.93 52.90
C ARG A 275 -17.46 134.96 53.94
N SER A 276 -17.93 134.50 55.11
CA SER A 276 -18.39 135.41 56.16
C SER A 276 -17.27 136.32 56.65
N LYS A 277 -16.06 135.79 56.88
CA LYS A 277 -14.89 136.55 57.32
C LYS A 277 -14.49 137.62 56.30
N VAL A 278 -14.45 137.26 55.02
CA VAL A 278 -14.10 138.21 53.96
C VAL A 278 -15.19 139.26 53.79
N MET A 279 -16.47 138.88 53.86
CA MET A 279 -17.60 139.81 53.79
C MET A 279 -17.58 140.83 54.94
N ASP A 280 -17.34 140.37 56.17
CA ASP A 280 -17.29 141.22 57.36
C ASP A 280 -16.09 142.18 57.34
N GLN A 281 -14.90 141.70 56.94
CA GLN A 281 -13.70 142.54 56.84
C GLN A 281 -13.88 143.69 55.84
N ILE A 282 -14.51 143.40 54.71
CA ILE A 282 -14.66 144.35 53.63
C ILE A 282 -15.75 145.39 53.95
N MET A 283 -16.83 145.01 54.64
CA MET A 283 -17.96 145.91 54.94
C MET A 283 -17.82 146.71 56.23
N SER A 284 -16.85 146.40 57.09
CA SER A 284 -16.60 147.10 58.37
C SER A 284 -16.59 148.65 58.30
N PRO A 285 -16.09 149.32 57.24
CA PRO A 285 -16.06 150.79 57.18
C PRO A 285 -17.37 151.45 56.75
N LEU A 286 -18.40 150.70 56.33
CA LEU A 286 -19.67 151.23 55.82
C LEU A 286 -20.75 151.14 56.91
N ALA A 287 -21.42 152.26 57.21
CA ALA A 287 -22.50 152.30 58.19
C ALA A 287 -23.86 152.60 57.53
N GLY A 288 -24.91 151.91 58.01
CA GLY A 288 -26.31 152.08 57.59
C GLY A 288 -26.62 151.48 56.20
N ASP A 289 -27.61 152.06 55.52
CA ASP A 289 -28.21 151.58 54.26
C ASP A 289 -27.20 151.30 53.14
N LYS A 290 -26.05 151.99 53.15
CA LYS A 290 -24.95 151.77 52.19
C LYS A 290 -24.29 150.38 52.33
N ARG A 291 -24.30 149.80 53.54
CA ARG A 291 -23.78 148.44 53.81
C ARG A 291 -24.73 147.37 53.27
N GLU A 292 -26.03 147.59 53.41
CA GLU A 292 -27.05 146.64 52.96
C GLU A 292 -27.12 146.54 51.43
N VAL A 293 -27.08 147.67 50.72
CA VAL A 293 -27.01 147.70 49.25
C VAL A 293 -25.75 146.99 48.74
N MET A 294 -24.62 147.17 49.42
CA MET A 294 -23.38 146.48 49.07
C MET A 294 -23.43 144.97 49.39
N GLN A 295 -24.17 144.57 50.42
CA GLN A 295 -24.33 143.16 50.81
C GLN A 295 -25.14 142.36 49.80
N ASP A 296 -26.24 142.92 49.28
CA ASP A 296 -27.04 142.27 48.25
C ASP A 296 -26.25 142.13 46.93
N LEU A 297 -25.47 143.14 46.55
CA LEU A 297 -24.63 143.09 45.35
C LEU A 297 -23.51 142.03 45.44
N LEU A 298 -23.05 141.70 46.66
CA LEU A 298 -21.98 140.74 46.90
C LEU A 298 -22.46 139.33 47.25
N GLN A 299 -23.78 139.09 47.36
CA GLN A 299 -24.32 137.78 47.75
C GLN A 299 -24.12 136.69 46.68
N THR A 300 -23.99 137.06 45.40
CA THR A 300 -23.90 136.09 44.27
C THR A 300 -22.48 135.92 43.73
N VAL A 301 -21.46 136.51 44.35
CA VAL A 301 -20.07 136.48 43.87
C VAL A 301 -19.27 135.37 44.55
N GLU A 302 -18.36 134.69 43.86
CA GLU A 302 -17.43 133.69 44.44
C GLU A 302 -16.58 134.28 45.58
N THR A 303 -16.30 133.48 46.63
CA THR A 303 -15.51 133.89 47.81
C THR A 303 -14.18 134.54 47.46
N LYS A 304 -13.48 134.00 46.45
CA LYS A 304 -12.19 134.51 45.97
C LYS A 304 -12.27 135.91 45.33
N LYS A 305 -13.43 136.29 44.78
CA LYS A 305 -13.65 137.55 44.03
C LYS A 305 -14.41 138.63 44.82
N LEU A 306 -14.70 138.38 46.10
CA LEU A 306 -15.41 139.32 46.98
C LEU A 306 -14.68 140.68 47.09
N LYS A 307 -13.35 140.69 47.26
CA LYS A 307 -12.54 141.91 47.41
C LYS A 307 -12.52 142.80 46.15
N GLU A 308 -12.39 142.17 44.99
CA GLU A 308 -12.40 142.88 43.70
C GLU A 308 -13.78 143.48 43.41
N SER A 309 -14.83 142.69 43.66
CA SER A 309 -16.21 143.11 43.41
C SER A 309 -16.61 144.27 44.32
N PHE A 310 -16.23 144.23 45.60
CA PHE A 310 -16.49 145.34 46.52
C PHE A 310 -15.83 146.65 46.06
N SER A 311 -14.55 146.60 45.69
CA SER A 311 -13.80 147.77 45.21
C SER A 311 -14.43 148.39 43.97
N LYS A 312 -15.01 147.58 43.08
CA LYS A 312 -15.69 148.04 41.87
C LYS A 312 -17.02 148.75 42.16
N TYR A 313 -17.78 148.25 43.14
CA TYR A 313 -19.09 148.83 43.49
C TYR A 313 -18.98 150.02 44.46
N LEU A 314 -17.86 150.17 45.18
CA LEU A 314 -17.65 151.23 46.17
C LEU A 314 -17.90 152.66 45.63
N PRO A 315 -17.38 153.09 44.44
CA PRO A 315 -17.58 154.45 43.96
C PRO A 315 -19.04 154.73 43.58
N ALA A 316 -19.73 153.72 43.04
CA ALA A 316 -21.14 153.83 42.64
C ALA A 316 -22.08 153.98 43.84
N VAL A 317 -21.71 153.48 45.02
CA VAL A 317 -22.48 153.60 46.27
C VAL A 317 -22.15 154.91 47.02
N MET A 318 -21.05 155.59 46.69
CA MET A 318 -20.59 156.79 47.40
C MET A 318 -21.04 158.13 46.78
N ASP A 319 -21.24 158.24 45.45
CA ASP A 319 -21.20 159.54 44.75
C ASP A 319 -22.45 160.00 43.96
N ASN A 320 -23.65 159.41 44.10
CA ASN A 320 -24.85 160.18 43.77
C ASN A 320 -26.19 159.65 44.29
N GLU A 321 -27.09 160.63 44.44
CA GLU A 321 -28.51 160.55 44.70
C GLU A 321 -29.26 159.59 43.78
N THR A 322 -30.21 158.89 44.41
CA THR A 322 -31.53 158.48 43.91
C THR A 322 -31.67 158.02 42.45
N THR A 323 -32.08 156.77 42.24
CA THR A 323 -33.51 156.43 42.06
C THR A 323 -33.72 154.94 41.74
N ALA A 324 -34.53 154.31 42.59
CA ALA A 324 -35.68 153.48 42.27
C ALA A 324 -35.63 152.43 41.12
N ARG A 325 -35.75 151.16 41.56
CA ARG A 325 -36.93 150.26 41.43
C ARG A 325 -36.86 149.03 40.50
N LYS A 326 -37.43 147.96 41.10
CA LYS A 326 -38.20 146.79 40.57
C LYS A 326 -37.40 145.67 39.90
N SER A 327 -37.79 144.39 39.92
CA SER A 327 -38.66 143.54 40.77
C SER A 327 -38.65 142.13 40.12
N ILE A 328 -38.33 141.07 40.89
CA ILE A 328 -38.81 139.66 40.74
C ILE A 328 -38.17 138.90 39.52
N LEU A 329 -37.86 137.58 39.47
CA LEU A 329 -38.61 136.35 39.81
C LEU A 329 -37.74 135.09 39.95
N LYS A 330 -38.29 134.17 40.76
CA LYS A 330 -37.95 132.75 40.92
C LYS A 330 -38.73 131.88 39.92
N GLU A 331 -38.09 130.81 39.47
CA GLU A 331 -38.65 129.48 39.15
C GLU A 331 -37.44 128.52 39.03
N GLY A 332 -37.42 127.24 39.43
CA GLY A 332 -38.46 126.27 39.70
C GLY A 332 -38.05 124.95 39.04
N ILE A 333 -37.29 124.12 39.76
CA ILE A 333 -36.62 122.87 39.36
C ILE A 333 -37.59 121.77 38.91
N ARG A 334 -37.18 120.87 37.98
CA ARG A 334 -37.52 119.43 38.07
C ARG A 334 -36.57 118.51 37.29
N VAL A 335 -36.13 117.44 37.96
CA VAL A 335 -35.30 116.32 37.45
C VAL A 335 -36.00 115.00 37.79
N VAL A 336 -35.95 114.02 36.87
CA VAL A 336 -36.16 112.56 37.06
C VAL A 336 -35.42 111.87 35.88
N THR A 337 -34.23 111.25 35.98
CA THR A 337 -33.75 109.93 36.50
C THR A 337 -34.24 108.63 35.82
N GLY A 338 -33.29 107.94 35.15
CA GLY A 338 -33.06 106.47 35.16
C GLY A 338 -33.77 105.60 34.10
N ASN A 339 -33.30 104.41 33.68
CA ASN A 339 -32.06 103.63 33.77
C ASN A 339 -32.28 102.28 32.99
N ARG A 340 -31.19 101.55 32.64
CA ARG A 340 -31.09 100.06 32.52
C ARG A 340 -31.78 99.30 31.36
N GLU A 341 -31.34 98.15 30.84
CA GLU A 341 -30.16 97.26 30.99
C GLU A 341 -30.16 96.20 29.85
N SER A 342 -29.04 95.50 29.70
CA SER A 342 -28.69 94.41 28.77
C SER A 342 -29.18 93.02 29.20
N THR A 343 -29.22 92.05 28.25
CA THR A 343 -28.85 90.63 28.50
C THR A 343 -28.42 89.92 27.21
N VAL A 344 -27.30 89.21 27.29
CA VAL A 344 -26.78 88.20 26.35
C VAL A 344 -26.99 86.83 26.99
N ASP A 345 -27.41 85.84 26.21
CA ASP A 345 -27.50 84.44 26.66
C ASP A 345 -26.53 83.53 25.88
N THR A 346 -25.98 82.61 26.65
CA THR A 346 -24.87 81.69 26.41
C THR A 346 -25.35 80.30 25.99
N GLY A 347 -24.44 79.51 25.41
CA GLY A 347 -24.36 78.08 25.75
C GLY A 347 -24.58 77.12 24.57
N ILE A 348 -23.56 76.50 23.99
CA ILE A 348 -22.73 75.40 24.56
C ILE A 348 -23.44 74.04 24.46
N ASP A 349 -22.93 73.25 23.52
CA ASP A 349 -22.41 71.90 23.74
C ASP A 349 -23.17 70.96 24.69
N GLU A 350 -24.26 70.35 24.23
CA GLU A 350 -24.77 69.16 24.95
C GLU A 350 -25.22 67.95 24.12
N MET A 351 -25.24 67.94 22.78
CA MET A 351 -25.95 66.82 22.11
C MET A 351 -25.38 66.19 20.83
N ARG A 352 -24.15 66.48 20.40
CA ARG A 352 -23.66 65.89 19.11
C ARG A 352 -22.27 65.27 19.10
N ARG A 353 -21.81 64.78 20.25
CA ARG A 353 -20.66 63.87 20.29
C ARG A 353 -20.77 62.96 21.55
N LEU A 354 -21.52 61.86 21.66
CA LEU A 354 -22.26 61.01 20.72
C LEU A 354 -21.53 60.78 19.37
N ALA A 355 -20.21 60.92 19.20
CA ALA A 355 -19.16 60.05 19.76
C ALA A 355 -19.65 58.61 19.92
N GLY A 356 -20.20 58.07 18.83
CA GLY A 356 -20.00 56.67 18.49
C GLY A 356 -18.56 56.43 18.08
N ILE A 357 -17.63 56.52 19.04
CA ILE A 357 -16.42 55.70 19.23
C ILE A 357 -16.26 55.54 20.73
#